data_AF-A0A943IQI8-F1
#
_entry.id   AF-A0A943IQI8-F1
#
_cell.length_a   1.000
_cell.length_b   1.000
_cell.length_c   1.000
_cell.angle_alpha   90.00
_cell.angle_beta   90.00
_cell.angle_gamma   90.00
#
_symmetry.space_group_name_H-M   'P 1'
#
loop_
_entity.id
_entity.type
_entity.pdbx_description
1 polymer ?
#
loop_
_entity_poly.entity_id
_entity_poly.type
_entity_poly.pdbx_seq_one_letter_code
_entity_poly.pdbx_strand_id
1 'polypeptide(L)'
;MFYTDEEISVITGFLNGYLVRDCASAKVRESYIRISAGPQSHTLTKDDYVWLENALLFLRPYWWSDREDGKMLMDAFLHTQALAKEE
;
A
#
# COMPACT_ATOMS: atom_id res chain seq x y z
N MET A 1 0.28 -12.38 9.86
CA MET A 1 1.36 -11.37 10.08
C MET A 1 0.72 -9.96 10.01
N PHE A 2 1.36 -8.85 10.42
CA PHE A 2 0.79 -7.48 10.31
C PHE A 2 1.86 -6.49 9.85
N TYR A 3 1.45 -5.41 9.17
CA TYR A 3 2.39 -4.34 8.82
C TYR A 3 2.96 -3.64 10.06
N THR A 4 4.21 -3.23 9.94
CA THR A 4 4.85 -2.28 10.84
C THR A 4 4.44 -0.85 10.50
N ASP A 5 4.45 0.05 11.50
CA ASP A 5 4.14 1.47 11.33
C ASP A 5 4.99 2.14 10.23
N GLU A 6 6.23 1.66 10.05
CA GLU A 6 7.16 2.15 9.04
C GLU A 6 6.73 1.75 7.63
N GLU A 7 6.35 0.48 7.41
CA GLU A 7 5.81 0.00 6.13
C GLU A 7 4.51 0.73 5.77
N ILE A 8 3.64 0.94 6.76
CA ILE A 8 2.39 1.70 6.58
C ILE A 8 2.70 3.13 6.14
N SER A 9 3.64 3.80 6.81
CA SER A 9 4.02 5.18 6.49
C SER A 9 4.60 5.30 5.08
N VAL A 10 5.47 4.36 4.68
CA VAL A 10 6.06 4.33 3.33
C VAL A 10 4.98 4.06 2.27
N ILE A 11 4.12 3.07 2.47
CA ILE A 11 3.06 2.74 1.50
C ILE A 11 2.06 3.89 1.39
N THR A 12 1.56 4.41 2.52
CA THR A 12 0.59 5.49 2.51
C THR A 12 1.18 6.78 1.93
N GLY A 13 2.41 7.13 2.30
CA GLY A 13 3.13 8.27 1.74
C GLY A 13 3.34 8.17 0.24
N PHE A 14 3.73 6.98 -0.25
CA PHE A 14 3.87 6.71 -1.67
C PHE A 14 2.53 6.82 -2.38
N LEU A 15 1.50 6.10 -1.91
CA LEU A 15 0.16 6.13 -2.48
C LEU A 15 -0.44 7.54 -2.47
N ASN A 16 -0.23 8.35 -1.43
CA ASN A 16 -0.67 9.74 -1.37
C ASN A 16 -0.17 10.55 -2.59
N GLY A 17 1.09 10.35 -2.98
CA GLY A 17 1.70 11.04 -4.11
C GLY A 17 1.05 10.75 -5.47
N TYR A 18 0.42 9.58 -5.62
CA TYR A 18 -0.20 9.12 -6.87
C TYR A 18 -1.74 9.14 -6.84
N LEU A 19 -2.35 8.80 -5.70
CA LEU A 19 -3.79 8.59 -5.55
C LEU A 19 -4.56 9.80 -5.04
N VAL A 20 -3.89 10.82 -4.50
CA VAL A 20 -4.55 12.07 -4.07
C VAL A 20 -4.58 13.13 -5.19
N ARG A 21 -4.00 12.83 -6.36
CA ARG A 21 -4.18 13.67 -7.55
C ARG A 21 -5.61 13.55 -8.09
N ASP A 22 -6.13 14.63 -8.70
CA ASP A 22 -7.50 14.72 -9.25
C ASP A 22 -7.87 13.59 -10.23
N CYS A 23 -6.87 12.89 -10.77
CA CYS A 23 -7.04 11.77 -11.70
C CYS A 23 -7.48 10.46 -11.04
N ALA A 24 -7.43 10.33 -9.71
CA ALA A 24 -7.80 9.09 -9.03
C ALA A 24 -9.31 8.96 -8.83
N SER A 25 -9.85 7.78 -9.12
CA SER A 25 -11.28 7.50 -8.93
C SER A 25 -11.69 7.60 -7.45
N ALA A 26 -12.97 7.96 -7.20
CA ALA A 26 -13.51 8.05 -5.84
C ALA A 26 -13.33 6.74 -5.05
N LYS A 27 -13.51 5.59 -5.71
CA LYS A 27 -13.33 4.26 -5.11
C LYS A 27 -11.91 4.02 -4.62
N VAL A 28 -10.92 4.47 -5.39
CA VAL A 28 -9.49 4.37 -5.04
C VAL A 28 -9.15 5.27 -3.86
N ARG A 29 -9.77 6.44 -3.77
CA ARG A 29 -9.61 7.37 -2.64
C ARG A 29 -10.24 6.82 -1.36
N GLU A 30 -11.43 6.23 -1.43
CA GLU A 30 -12.09 5.59 -0.27
C GLU A 30 -11.28 4.42 0.27
N SER A 31 -10.79 3.53 -0.60
CA SER A 31 -9.90 2.43 -0.22
C SER A 31 -8.61 2.96 0.43
N TYR A 32 -8.01 4.00 -0.14
CA TYR A 32 -6.82 4.63 0.44
C TYR A 32 -7.09 5.23 1.83
N ILE A 33 -8.18 5.97 2.03
CA ILE A 33 -8.54 6.54 3.33
C ILE A 33 -8.69 5.43 4.37
N ARG A 34 -9.41 4.36 4.01
CA ARG A 34 -9.59 3.18 4.88
C ARG A 34 -8.25 2.54 5.25
N ILE A 35 -7.36 2.36 4.29
CA ILE A 35 -6.03 1.75 4.49
C ILE A 35 -5.06 2.69 5.20
N SER A 36 -5.23 4.01 5.12
CA SER A 36 -4.43 4.96 5.89
C SER A 36 -4.85 5.05 7.36
N ALA A 37 -6.11 4.74 7.66
CA ALA A 37 -6.67 4.76 9.02
C ALA A 37 -6.69 3.37 9.70
N GLY A 38 -6.84 2.31 8.92
CA GLY A 38 -6.94 0.91 9.35
C GLY A 38 -5.70 0.29 10.05
N PRO A 39 -4.46 0.69 9.73
CA PRO A 39 -3.27 0.06 10.30
C PRO A 39 -3.09 0.37 11.79
N GLN A 40 -3.47 1.59 12.22
CA GLN A 40 -3.51 1.94 13.65
C GLN A 40 -4.59 1.16 14.43
N SER A 41 -5.59 0.61 13.73
CA SER A 41 -6.74 -0.06 14.33
C SER A 41 -6.76 -1.59 14.15
N HIS A 42 -5.74 -2.21 13.54
CA HIS A 42 -5.70 -3.67 13.24
C HIS A 42 -6.97 -4.20 12.53
N THR A 43 -7.59 -3.40 11.68
CA THR A 43 -8.89 -3.70 11.04
C THR A 43 -8.79 -4.03 9.55
N LEU A 44 -7.57 -4.12 9.00
CA LEU A 44 -7.37 -4.43 7.58
C LEU A 44 -7.84 -5.85 7.27
N THR A 45 -8.70 -5.96 6.27
CA THR A 45 -9.25 -7.23 5.79
C THR A 45 -8.41 -7.80 4.64
N LYS A 46 -8.61 -9.06 4.28
CA LYS A 46 -7.95 -9.70 3.13
C LYS A 46 -8.13 -8.90 1.83
N ASP A 47 -9.34 -8.38 1.59
CA ASP A 47 -9.63 -7.56 0.41
C ASP A 47 -8.82 -6.26 0.39
N ASP A 48 -8.52 -5.68 1.55
CA ASP A 48 -7.68 -4.49 1.65
C ASP A 48 -6.22 -4.82 1.28
N TYR A 49 -5.69 -5.96 1.73
CA TYR A 49 -4.35 -6.44 1.34
C TYR A 49 -4.26 -6.75 -0.15
N VAL A 50 -5.27 -7.41 -0.73
CA VAL A 50 -5.33 -7.70 -2.18
C VAL A 50 -5.43 -6.41 -2.98
N TRP A 51 -6.21 -5.43 -2.52
CA TRP A 51 -6.26 -4.12 -3.17
C TRP A 51 -4.90 -3.43 -3.14
N LEU A 52 -4.21 -3.47 -1.99
CA LEU A 52 -2.89 -2.89 -1.82
C LEU A 52 -1.85 -3.54 -2.73
N GLU A 53 -1.85 -4.87 -2.82
CA GLU A 53 -0.97 -5.63 -3.72
C GLU A 53 -1.16 -5.15 -5.17
N ASN A 54 -2.41 -5.04 -5.61
CA ASN A 54 -2.73 -4.59 -6.97
C ASN A 54 -2.32 -3.12 -7.21
N ALA A 55 -2.55 -2.24 -6.25
CA ALA A 55 -2.17 -0.83 -6.34
C ALA A 55 -0.64 -0.67 -6.42
N LEU A 56 0.08 -1.38 -5.57
CA LEU A 56 1.54 -1.42 -5.57
C LEU A 56 2.06 -1.99 -6.90
N LEU A 57 1.53 -3.12 -7.36
CA LEU A 57 1.91 -3.73 -8.63
C LEU A 57 1.68 -2.79 -9.83
N PHE A 58 0.54 -2.09 -9.85
CA PHE A 58 0.24 -1.10 -10.88
C PHE A 58 1.24 0.07 -10.88
N LEU A 59 1.66 0.51 -9.70
CA LEU A 59 2.60 1.62 -9.54
C LEU A 59 4.07 1.19 -9.62
N ARG A 60 4.36 -0.10 -9.81
CA ARG A 60 5.72 -0.66 -9.90
C ARG A 60 6.65 0.05 -10.88
N PRO A 61 6.21 0.47 -12.09
CA PRO A 61 7.06 1.23 -13.01
C PRO A 61 7.49 2.61 -12.47
N TYR A 62 6.79 3.13 -11.46
CA TYR A 62 7.07 4.40 -10.80
C TYR A 62 7.80 4.23 -9.48
N TRP A 63 8.23 3.01 -9.13
CA TRP A 63 9.15 2.79 -8.02
C TRP A 63 10.51 3.29 -8.47
N TRP A 64 10.99 4.37 -7.85
CA TRP A 64 12.32 4.89 -8.15
C TRP A 64 13.33 3.91 -7.56
N SER A 65 13.65 2.86 -8.32
CA SER A 65 14.38 1.66 -7.86
C SER A 65 15.80 1.95 -7.35
N ASP A 66 16.36 3.12 -7.65
CA ASP A 66 17.67 3.57 -7.17
C ASP A 66 17.62 4.28 -5.81
N ARG A 67 16.43 4.52 -5.25
CA ARG A 67 16.27 5.15 -3.92
C ARG A 67 15.91 4.11 -2.85
N GLU A 68 16.30 4.42 -1.62
CA GLU A 68 15.96 3.67 -0.41
C GLU A 68 14.45 3.38 -0.31
N ASP A 69 13.63 4.34 -0.72
CA ASP A 69 12.16 4.20 -0.85
C ASP A 69 11.75 3.04 -1.76
N GLY A 70 12.47 2.81 -2.87
CA GLY A 70 12.18 1.74 -3.81
C GLY A 70 12.43 0.35 -3.21
N LYS A 71 13.46 0.21 -2.38
CA LYS A 71 13.73 -1.04 -1.65
C LYS A 71 12.67 -1.28 -0.57
N MET A 72 12.33 -0.24 0.21
CA MET A 72 11.28 -0.35 1.22
C MET A 72 9.91 -0.67 0.59
N LEU A 73 9.60 -0.13 -0.59
CA LEU A 73 8.38 -0.47 -1.33
C LEU A 73 8.37 -1.93 -1.83
N MET A 74 9.52 -2.45 -2.27
CA MET A 74 9.66 -3.86 -2.63
C MET A 74 9.46 -4.79 -1.43
N ASP A 75 10.07 -4.46 -0.28
CA ASP A 75 9.94 -5.25 0.95
C ASP A 75 8.48 -5.22 1.45
N ALA A 76 7.87 -4.03 1.48
CA ALA A 76 6.46 -3.86 1.81
C ALA A 76 5.53 -4.62 0.84
N PHE A 77 5.84 -4.64 -0.46
CA PHE A 77 5.08 -5.41 -1.45
C PHE A 77 5.17 -6.93 -1.20
N LEU A 78 6.37 -7.45 -0.93
CA LEU A 78 6.56 -8.87 -0.61
C LEU A 78 5.82 -9.26 0.68
N HIS A 79 5.84 -8.39 1.70
CA HIS A 79 5.08 -8.58 2.92
C HIS A 79 3.58 -8.56 2.64
N THR A 80 3.09 -7.58 1.87
CA THR A 80 1.68 -7.52 1.42
C THR A 80 1.23 -8.81 0.75
N GLN A 81 2.06 -9.34 -0.14
CA GLN A 81 1.77 -10.58 -0.85
C GLN A 81 1.76 -11.79 0.08
N ALA A 82 2.65 -11.84 1.08
CA ALA A 82 2.61 -12.86 2.12
C ALA A 82 1.29 -12.81 2.91
N LEU A 83 0.85 -11.61 3.32
CA LEU A 83 -0.42 -11.38 4.02
C LEU A 83 -1.64 -11.76 3.18
N ALA A 84 -1.62 -11.45 1.89
CA ALA A 84 -2.69 -11.81 0.97
C ALA A 84 -2.78 -13.33 0.74
N LYS A 85 -1.64 -14.04 0.82
CA LYS A 85 -1.53 -15.49 0.60
C LYS A 85 -1.63 -16.34 1.88
N GLU A 86 -1.54 -15.76 3.07
CA GLU A 86 -1.54 -16.49 4.36
C GLU A 86 -2.91 -17.12 4.74
N GLU A 87 -3.88 -17.19 3.83
CA GLU A 87 -5.13 -17.98 3.98
C GLU A 87 -5.56 -18.68 2.69
#